data_AF-A0A0S8BVP3-F1
#
_entry.id   AF-A0A0S8BVP3-F1
#
_cell.length_a   1.000
_cell.length_b   1.000
_cell.length_c   1.000
_cell.angle_alpha   90.00
_cell.angle_beta   90.00
_cell.angle_gamma   90.00
#
_symmetry.space_group_name_H-M   'P 1'
#
loop_
_entity.id
_entity.type
_entity.pdbx_description
1 polymer ?
#
loop_
_entity_poly.entity_id
_entity_poly.type
_entity_poly.pdbx_seq_one_letter_code
_entity_poly.pdbx_strand_id
1 'polypeptide(L)'
;MTTSNATEKRPLWLLIEENFLGLSSDELSDENRERTIQRIAGELDNTGYNVSLHGGNMLELRLAMNERCKVGRPLMKDFNEAIAALTLEDVTDPVSATAKLVRDLGEAWPKLQGSERKKDVLRIVEKTKLDLLIAKAKGLSGDEGIRLLIEEDVASEVVTNALGITGEKLAQVKAEVEKERAARARVETLLEAVADKSDEDKVRHLFSNDISEKLIIEMAGIDQGVVDGVKKAIEEELKEKQRLAEEEAARKKEEAAGPPIEEIPPDKMLEYIEAIREILEFSDVEKDIRVMCEQSAIPKALVDIAVSEPEKLDELEEKAGG
;
A
#
# COMPACT_ATOMS: atom_id res chain seq x y z
N MET A 1 -11.20 11.71 -8.95
CA MET A 1 -12.31 12.37 -9.72
C MET A 1 -11.77 12.93 -11.04
N THR A 2 -11.75 12.11 -12.09
CA THR A 2 -11.29 12.52 -13.43
C THR A 2 -12.20 11.88 -14.46
N THR A 3 -13.38 12.46 -14.65
CA THR A 3 -14.14 12.22 -15.86
C THR A 3 -13.42 12.94 -16.99
N SER A 4 -12.77 12.18 -17.86
CA SER A 4 -12.32 12.64 -19.16
C SER A 4 -13.54 13.06 -19.98
N ASN A 5 -13.96 14.31 -19.85
CA ASN A 5 -14.91 14.92 -20.78
C ASN A 5 -14.14 15.26 -22.07
N ALA A 6 -13.84 14.22 -22.85
CA ALA A 6 -13.24 14.31 -24.18
C ALA A 6 -14.22 14.84 -25.25
N THR A 7 -15.39 15.35 -24.85
CA THR A 7 -16.50 15.74 -25.74
C THR A 7 -16.92 17.21 -25.63
N GLU A 8 -16.23 18.04 -24.85
CA GLU A 8 -16.52 19.49 -24.85
C GLU A 8 -15.77 20.21 -25.97
N LYS A 9 -16.54 20.84 -26.86
CA LYS A 9 -16.05 21.72 -27.92
C LYS A 9 -15.07 22.75 -27.32
N ARG A 10 -13.88 22.88 -27.92
CA ARG A 10 -12.89 23.89 -27.51
C ARG A 10 -13.54 25.27 -27.50
N PRO A 11 -13.39 26.06 -26.43
CA PRO A 11 -14.07 27.35 -26.30
C PRO A 11 -13.57 28.34 -27.35
N LEU A 12 -14.50 29.13 -27.88
CA LEU A 12 -14.23 30.07 -28.99
C LEU A 12 -13.09 31.04 -28.65
N TRP A 13 -13.04 31.56 -27.42
CA TRP A 13 -12.02 32.52 -27.01
C TRP A 13 -10.59 31.94 -27.10
N LEU A 14 -10.39 30.65 -26.78
CA LEU A 14 -9.08 30.02 -26.96
C LEU A 14 -8.71 29.92 -28.44
N LEU A 15 -9.65 29.52 -29.28
CA LEU A 15 -9.43 29.41 -30.73
C LEU A 15 -9.08 30.76 -31.36
N ILE A 16 -9.74 31.84 -30.92
CA ILE A 16 -9.42 33.21 -31.34
C ILE A 16 -7.98 33.56 -30.98
N GLU A 17 -7.59 33.36 -29.73
CA GLU A 17 -6.27 33.77 -29.24
C GLU A 17 -5.14 32.86 -29.78
N GLU A 18 -5.41 31.59 -30.07
CA GLU A 18 -4.46 30.70 -30.76
C GLU A 18 -4.16 31.21 -32.18
N ASN A 19 -5.18 31.66 -32.93
CA ASN A 19 -4.98 32.28 -34.25
C ASN A 19 -4.20 33.61 -34.16
N PHE A 20 -4.29 34.29 -33.02
CA PHE A 20 -3.56 35.53 -32.79
C PHE A 20 -2.06 35.32 -32.64
N LEU A 21 -1.60 34.22 -32.03
CA LEU A 21 -0.16 33.99 -31.80
C LEU A 21 0.72 34.15 -33.05
N GLY A 22 0.21 33.77 -34.22
CA GLY A 22 0.95 33.81 -35.48
C GLY A 22 0.89 35.13 -36.27
N LEU A 23 0.10 36.13 -35.83
CA LEU A 23 -0.06 37.36 -36.62
C LEU A 23 1.15 38.27 -36.53
N SER A 24 1.54 38.82 -37.68
CA SER A 24 2.58 39.84 -37.82
C SER A 24 2.10 41.24 -37.41
N SER A 25 3.03 42.17 -37.19
CA SER A 25 2.68 43.57 -36.87
C SER A 25 1.96 44.30 -38.02
N ASP A 26 2.23 43.92 -39.28
CA ASP A 26 1.59 44.50 -40.46
C ASP A 26 0.10 44.13 -40.55
N GLU A 27 -0.25 42.90 -40.17
CA GLU A 27 -1.64 42.42 -40.11
C GLU A 27 -2.46 43.06 -39.00
N LEU A 28 -1.79 43.65 -38.00
CA LEU A 28 -2.39 44.37 -36.88
C LEU A 28 -2.52 45.88 -37.13
N SER A 29 -2.01 46.39 -38.26
CA SER A 29 -2.15 47.79 -38.65
C SER A 29 -3.62 48.16 -38.86
N ASP A 30 -3.99 49.42 -38.66
CA ASP A 30 -5.39 49.87 -38.79
C ASP A 30 -5.95 49.62 -40.22
N GLU A 31 -5.10 49.67 -41.24
CA GLU A 31 -5.47 49.42 -42.64
C GLU A 31 -5.77 47.95 -42.93
N ASN A 32 -5.07 47.02 -42.28
CA ASN A 32 -5.20 45.59 -42.51
C ASN A 32 -6.08 44.87 -41.47
N ARG A 33 -6.31 45.48 -40.30
CA ARG A 33 -6.96 44.83 -39.15
C ARG A 33 -8.31 44.21 -39.48
N GLU A 34 -9.22 44.93 -40.12
CA GLU A 34 -10.55 44.36 -40.43
C GLU A 34 -10.44 43.23 -41.46
N ARG A 35 -9.53 43.33 -42.44
CA ARG A 35 -9.27 42.22 -43.39
C ARG A 35 -8.76 40.98 -42.67
N THR A 36 -7.84 41.16 -41.72
CA THR A 36 -7.31 40.08 -40.86
C THR A 36 -8.43 39.45 -40.02
N ILE A 37 -9.29 40.26 -39.42
CA ILE A 37 -10.44 39.77 -38.63
C ILE A 37 -11.39 38.94 -39.50
N GLN A 38 -11.73 39.41 -40.71
CA GLN A 38 -12.61 38.67 -41.63
C GLN A 38 -11.98 37.34 -42.07
N ARG A 39 -10.67 37.34 -42.34
CA ARG A 39 -9.92 36.12 -42.65
C ARG A 39 -10.01 35.10 -41.51
N ILE A 40 -9.70 35.52 -40.28
CA ILE A 40 -9.76 34.65 -39.09
C ILE A 40 -11.20 34.17 -38.84
N ALA A 41 -12.20 35.02 -39.03
CA ALA A 41 -13.60 34.63 -38.89
C ALA A 41 -13.97 33.50 -39.86
N GLY A 42 -13.54 33.59 -41.13
CA GLY A 42 -13.73 32.53 -42.11
C GLY A 42 -12.98 31.24 -41.79
N GLU A 43 -11.76 31.34 -41.23
CA GLU A 43 -11.02 30.17 -40.74
C GLU A 43 -11.76 29.47 -39.59
N LEU A 44 -12.31 30.25 -38.66
CA LEU A 44 -13.05 29.76 -37.49
C LEU A 44 -14.45 29.21 -37.83
N ASP A 45 -15.03 29.50 -39.00
CA ASP A 45 -16.33 28.94 -39.39
C ASP A 45 -16.31 27.40 -39.43
N ASN A 46 -15.17 26.82 -39.84
CA ASN A 46 -14.97 25.37 -39.92
C ASN A 46 -15.00 24.67 -38.54
N THR A 47 -14.94 25.43 -37.45
CA THR A 47 -15.02 24.89 -36.07
C THR A 47 -16.46 24.73 -35.58
N GLY A 48 -17.45 25.06 -36.43
CA GLY A 48 -18.88 25.03 -36.10
C GLY A 48 -19.34 26.17 -35.21
N TYR A 49 -18.51 27.20 -35.00
CA TYR A 49 -18.91 28.45 -34.35
C TYR A 49 -19.53 29.46 -35.33
N ASN A 50 -19.35 29.26 -36.65
CA ASN A 50 -19.89 30.14 -37.70
C ASN A 50 -19.65 31.63 -37.38
N VAL A 51 -18.41 31.97 -37.01
CA VAL A 51 -18.01 33.30 -36.51
C VAL A 51 -18.38 34.39 -37.52
N SER A 52 -18.18 34.17 -38.83
CA SER A 52 -18.50 35.17 -39.86
C SER A 52 -20.01 35.41 -40.01
N LEU A 53 -20.82 34.39 -39.70
CA LEU A 53 -22.29 34.40 -39.85
C LEU A 53 -23.00 34.71 -38.52
N HIS A 54 -22.27 34.82 -37.41
CA HIS A 54 -22.85 35.04 -36.09
C HIS A 54 -22.31 36.33 -35.46
N GLY A 55 -23.15 37.37 -35.43
CA GLY A 55 -22.77 38.72 -34.98
C GLY A 55 -22.15 38.79 -33.59
N GLY A 56 -22.60 37.97 -32.63
CA GLY A 56 -22.00 37.88 -31.29
C GLY A 56 -20.54 37.39 -31.31
N ASN A 57 -20.28 36.24 -31.93
CA ASN A 57 -18.94 35.66 -32.11
C ASN A 57 -18.02 36.61 -32.89
N MET A 58 -18.53 37.27 -33.94
CA MET A 58 -17.77 38.27 -34.67
C MET A 58 -17.39 39.48 -33.81
N LEU A 59 -18.31 39.93 -32.94
CA LEU A 59 -18.02 40.99 -31.99
C LEU A 59 -16.97 40.55 -30.97
N GLU A 60 -17.03 39.31 -30.48
CA GLU A 60 -16.02 38.75 -29.58
C GLU A 60 -14.63 38.78 -30.21
N LEU A 61 -14.49 38.31 -31.46
CA LEU A 61 -13.24 38.34 -32.23
C LEU A 61 -12.69 39.76 -32.39
N ARG A 62 -13.54 40.72 -32.79
CA ARG A 62 -13.14 42.13 -32.93
C ARG A 62 -12.67 42.73 -31.61
N LEU A 63 -13.37 42.44 -30.52
CA LEU A 63 -12.99 42.94 -29.20
C LEU A 63 -11.66 42.33 -28.73
N ALA A 64 -11.45 41.03 -28.91
CA ALA A 64 -10.19 40.36 -28.59
C ALA A 64 -9.03 40.96 -29.40
N MET A 65 -9.24 41.22 -30.71
CA MET A 65 -8.23 41.88 -31.54
C MET A 65 -7.88 43.28 -31.01
N ASN A 66 -8.89 44.07 -30.64
CA ASN A 66 -8.67 45.40 -30.08
C ASN A 66 -7.92 45.36 -28.75
N GLU A 67 -8.23 44.40 -27.87
CA GLU A 67 -7.49 44.18 -26.62
C GLU A 67 -6.04 43.82 -26.89
N ARG A 68 -5.79 42.90 -27.82
CA ARG A 68 -4.43 42.55 -28.24
C ARG A 68 -3.65 43.76 -28.75
N CYS A 69 -4.23 44.57 -29.63
CA CYS A 69 -3.58 45.78 -30.13
C CYS A 69 -3.28 46.77 -29.01
N LYS A 70 -4.15 46.90 -28.00
CA LYS A 70 -3.93 47.78 -26.84
C LYS A 70 -2.79 47.29 -25.94
N VAL A 71 -2.73 45.98 -25.67
CA VAL A 71 -1.70 45.38 -24.80
C VAL A 71 -0.37 45.24 -25.55
N GLY A 72 -0.39 45.18 -26.88
CA GLY A 72 0.79 45.15 -27.74
C GLY A 72 1.45 43.76 -27.87
N ARG A 73 0.84 42.72 -27.29
CA ARG A 73 1.30 41.31 -27.37
C ARG A 73 0.11 40.36 -27.26
N PRO A 74 0.20 39.08 -27.67
CA PRO A 74 -0.91 38.13 -27.62
C PRO A 74 -1.18 37.61 -26.19
N LEU A 75 -2.46 37.47 -25.79
CA LEU A 75 -2.83 36.88 -24.50
C LEU A 75 -2.29 35.46 -24.35
N MET A 76 -2.40 34.64 -25.41
CA MET A 76 -1.93 33.25 -25.35
C MET A 76 -0.42 33.12 -25.13
N LYS A 77 0.36 34.17 -25.40
CA LYS A 77 1.79 34.17 -25.04
C LYS A 77 1.95 34.24 -23.52
N ASP A 78 1.39 35.28 -22.90
CA ASP A 78 1.44 35.47 -21.44
C ASP A 78 0.80 34.27 -20.71
N PHE A 79 -0.31 33.75 -21.25
CA PHE A 79 -1.01 32.59 -20.68
C PHE A 79 -0.17 31.31 -20.74
N ASN A 80 0.43 30.99 -21.90
CA ASN A 80 1.27 29.81 -22.04
C ASN A 80 2.54 29.90 -21.18
N GLU A 81 3.15 31.09 -21.08
CA GLU A 81 4.30 31.31 -20.20
C GLU A 81 3.91 31.10 -18.72
N ALA A 82 2.75 31.60 -18.29
CA ALA A 82 2.24 31.40 -16.94
C ALA A 82 1.94 29.91 -16.64
N ILE A 83 1.33 29.19 -17.59
CA ILE A 83 1.06 27.75 -17.44
C ILE A 83 2.37 26.95 -17.40
N ALA A 84 3.33 27.27 -18.26
CA ALA A 84 4.63 26.57 -18.30
C ALA A 84 5.48 26.81 -17.04
N ALA A 85 5.25 27.91 -16.33
CA ALA A 85 5.92 28.21 -15.06
C ALA A 85 5.32 27.48 -13.84
N LEU A 86 4.16 26.81 -13.99
CA LEU A 86 3.52 26.10 -12.89
C LEU A 86 4.33 24.87 -12.47
N THR A 87 4.50 24.72 -11.16
CA THR A 87 5.08 23.52 -10.52
C THR A 87 3.98 22.63 -9.93
N LEU A 88 4.34 21.41 -9.48
CA LEU A 88 3.39 20.52 -8.81
C LEU A 88 2.87 21.13 -7.50
N GLU A 89 3.72 21.86 -6.79
CA GLU A 89 3.38 22.58 -5.57
C GLU A 89 2.34 23.67 -5.86
N ASP A 90 2.53 24.44 -6.94
CA ASP A 90 1.58 25.49 -7.33
C ASP A 90 0.18 24.96 -7.63
N VAL A 91 0.09 23.77 -8.24
CA VAL A 91 -1.18 23.16 -8.69
C VAL A 91 -1.72 22.11 -7.73
N THR A 92 -1.18 22.03 -6.51
CA THR A 92 -1.70 21.12 -5.47
C THR A 92 -3.19 21.37 -5.23
N ASP A 93 -3.59 22.65 -5.21
CA ASP A 93 -4.98 23.11 -5.29
C ASP A 93 -5.23 23.80 -6.66
N PRO A 94 -5.79 23.08 -7.65
CA PRO A 94 -6.07 23.62 -8.97
C PRO A 94 -7.01 24.83 -8.97
N VAL A 95 -7.93 24.93 -8.01
CA VAL A 95 -8.89 26.03 -7.92
C VAL A 95 -8.18 27.30 -7.48
N SER A 96 -7.35 27.20 -6.44
CA SER A 96 -6.53 28.33 -5.97
C SER A 96 -5.52 28.77 -7.04
N ALA A 97 -4.84 27.81 -7.68
CA ALA A 97 -3.91 28.09 -8.78
C ALA A 97 -4.60 28.83 -9.95
N THR A 98 -5.80 28.39 -10.32
CA THR A 98 -6.63 29.05 -11.34
C THR A 98 -7.00 30.46 -10.94
N ALA A 99 -7.44 30.67 -9.70
CA ALA A 99 -7.83 31.99 -9.20
C ALA A 99 -6.64 32.96 -9.22
N LYS A 100 -5.45 32.50 -8.82
CA LYS A 100 -4.20 33.25 -8.89
C LYS A 100 -3.85 33.60 -10.34
N LEU A 101 -3.81 32.61 -11.24
CA LEU A 101 -3.47 32.82 -12.65
C LEU A 101 -4.42 33.81 -13.33
N VAL A 102 -5.73 33.67 -13.12
CA VAL A 102 -6.75 34.57 -13.69
C VAL A 102 -6.65 35.98 -13.11
N ARG A 103 -6.31 36.13 -11.83
CA ARG A 103 -6.10 37.45 -11.22
C ARG A 103 -4.86 38.12 -11.81
N ASP A 104 -3.73 37.42 -11.80
CA ASP A 104 -2.43 37.98 -12.15
C ASP A 104 -2.37 38.34 -13.64
N LEU A 105 -2.90 37.48 -14.53
CA LEU A 105 -3.03 37.80 -15.96
C LEU A 105 -4.19 38.78 -16.24
N GLY A 106 -5.22 38.77 -15.40
CA GLY A 106 -6.41 39.60 -15.55
C GLY A 106 -6.16 41.10 -15.44
N GLU A 107 -5.04 41.51 -14.83
CA GLU A 107 -4.62 42.92 -14.79
C GLU A 107 -4.34 43.47 -16.20
N ALA A 108 -3.64 42.68 -17.03
CA ALA A 108 -3.38 43.02 -18.43
C ALA A 108 -4.54 42.61 -19.35
N TRP A 109 -5.28 41.55 -18.96
CA TRP A 109 -6.32 40.93 -19.77
C TRP A 109 -7.67 40.81 -19.03
N PRO A 110 -8.41 41.92 -18.84
CA PRO A 110 -9.61 41.95 -17.99
C PRO A 110 -10.67 40.91 -18.34
N LYS A 111 -10.83 40.56 -19.62
CA LYS A 111 -11.79 39.53 -20.04
C LYS A 111 -11.49 38.14 -19.50
N LEU A 112 -10.23 37.84 -19.16
CA LEU A 112 -9.87 36.57 -18.53
C LEU A 112 -10.54 36.41 -17.15
N GLN A 113 -10.86 37.51 -16.47
CA GLN A 113 -11.54 37.51 -15.18
C GLN A 113 -13.02 37.13 -15.26
N GLY A 114 -13.59 37.06 -16.48
CA GLY A 114 -14.96 36.61 -16.71
C GLY A 114 -15.18 35.17 -16.23
N SER A 115 -16.34 34.92 -15.63
CA SER A 115 -16.69 33.60 -15.06
C SER A 115 -16.66 32.47 -16.09
N GLU A 116 -16.98 32.77 -17.35
CA GLU A 116 -16.97 31.80 -18.45
C GLU A 116 -15.56 31.25 -18.70
N ARG A 117 -14.54 32.12 -18.75
CA ARG A 117 -13.15 31.71 -19.00
C ARG A 117 -12.52 31.00 -17.80
N LYS A 118 -12.94 31.31 -16.57
CA LYS A 118 -12.43 30.65 -15.36
C LYS A 118 -12.61 29.13 -15.38
N LYS A 119 -13.75 28.65 -15.89
CA LYS A 119 -14.00 27.20 -16.01
C LYS A 119 -13.02 26.54 -16.99
N ASP A 120 -12.77 27.20 -18.12
CA ASP A 120 -11.83 26.68 -19.12
C ASP A 120 -10.39 26.70 -18.62
N VAL A 121 -9.98 27.78 -17.93
CA VAL A 121 -8.66 27.89 -17.30
C VAL A 121 -8.48 26.81 -16.25
N LEU A 122 -9.49 26.54 -15.41
CA LEU A 122 -9.44 25.47 -14.42
C LEU A 122 -9.13 24.11 -15.06
N ARG A 123 -9.81 23.76 -16.16
CA ARG A 123 -9.54 22.51 -16.88
C ARG A 123 -8.12 22.45 -17.44
N ILE A 124 -7.58 23.58 -17.92
CA ILE A 124 -6.19 23.66 -18.39
C ILE A 124 -5.21 23.44 -17.23
N VAL A 125 -5.47 24.03 -16.07
CA VAL A 125 -4.64 23.85 -14.87
C VAL A 125 -4.71 22.41 -14.36
N GLU A 126 -5.89 21.79 -14.31
CA GLU A 126 -6.06 20.37 -13.96
C GLU A 126 -5.31 19.45 -14.92
N LYS A 127 -5.38 19.73 -16.23
CA LYS A 127 -4.60 19.01 -17.23
C LYS A 127 -3.09 19.20 -17.02
N THR A 128 -2.66 20.43 -16.72
CA THR A 128 -1.25 20.74 -16.45
C THR A 128 -0.74 19.98 -15.23
N LYS A 129 -1.54 19.90 -14.15
CA LYS A 129 -1.24 19.05 -12.99
C LYS A 129 -1.03 17.60 -13.40
N LEU A 130 -1.93 17.06 -14.21
CA LEU A 130 -1.83 15.69 -14.70
C LEU A 130 -0.56 15.48 -15.55
N ASP A 131 -0.26 16.39 -16.47
CA ASP A 131 0.94 16.32 -17.32
C ASP A 131 2.22 16.37 -16.48
N LEU A 132 2.27 17.22 -15.44
CA LEU A 132 3.37 17.30 -14.48
C LEU A 132 3.53 16.02 -13.64
N LEU A 133 2.42 15.43 -13.18
CA LEU A 133 2.43 14.17 -12.44
C LEU A 133 2.96 13.03 -13.32
N ILE A 134 2.51 12.97 -14.58
CA ILE A 134 2.99 11.98 -15.56
C ILE A 134 4.49 12.18 -15.83
N ALA A 135 4.94 13.43 -16.00
CA ALA A 135 6.35 13.73 -16.21
C ALA A 135 7.21 13.29 -15.00
N LYS A 136 6.74 13.55 -13.77
CA LYS A 136 7.39 13.08 -12.54
C LYS A 136 7.42 11.55 -12.48
N ALA A 137 6.30 10.89 -12.75
CA ALA A 137 6.20 9.44 -12.76
C ALA A 137 7.16 8.78 -13.76
N LYS A 138 7.31 9.35 -14.96
CA LYS A 138 8.27 8.89 -15.97
C LYS A 138 9.74 9.05 -15.56
N GLY A 139 10.02 10.01 -14.67
CA GLY A 139 11.36 10.22 -14.12
C GLY A 139 11.73 9.25 -13.00
N LEU A 140 10.76 8.52 -12.44
CA LEU A 140 10.99 7.56 -11.37
C LEU A 140 11.35 6.17 -11.93
N SER A 141 12.21 5.45 -11.22
CA SER A 141 12.65 4.11 -11.62
C SER A 141 11.68 3.02 -11.17
N GLY A 142 11.48 2.00 -12.01
CA GLY A 142 10.69 0.82 -11.66
C GLY A 142 9.21 1.14 -11.51
N ASP A 143 8.58 0.57 -10.48
CA ASP A 143 7.13 0.68 -10.24
C ASP A 143 6.76 1.94 -9.45
N GLU A 144 7.73 2.73 -8.97
CA GLU A 144 7.52 3.96 -8.19
C GLU A 144 6.68 5.00 -8.93
N GLY A 145 6.89 5.14 -10.25
CA GLY A 145 6.07 6.03 -11.07
C GLY A 145 4.60 5.60 -11.13
N ILE A 146 4.34 4.28 -11.15
CA ILE A 146 2.99 3.72 -11.16
C ILE A 146 2.34 3.92 -9.79
N ARG A 147 3.08 3.68 -8.70
CA ARG A 147 2.64 3.87 -7.31
C ARG A 147 2.21 5.33 -7.08
N LEU A 148 3.02 6.30 -7.49
CA LEU A 148 2.70 7.73 -7.36
C LEU A 148 1.37 8.09 -8.04
N LEU A 149 1.13 7.60 -9.26
CA LEU A 149 -0.11 7.90 -9.98
C LEU A 149 -1.34 7.22 -9.36
N ILE A 150 -1.17 6.04 -8.75
CA ILE A 150 -2.23 5.36 -7.99
C ILE A 150 -2.56 6.14 -6.71
N GLU A 151 -1.56 6.70 -6.05
CA GLU A 151 -1.74 7.52 -4.84
C GLU A 151 -2.48 8.82 -5.14
N GLU A 152 -2.18 9.46 -6.27
CA GLU A 152 -2.85 10.68 -6.75
C GLU A 152 -4.23 10.43 -7.40
N ASP A 153 -4.80 9.22 -7.28
CA ASP A 153 -6.11 8.84 -7.85
C ASP A 153 -6.24 9.11 -9.36
N VAL A 154 -5.15 8.88 -10.11
CA VAL A 154 -5.16 9.04 -11.57
C VAL A 154 -5.86 7.84 -12.20
N ALA A 155 -6.79 8.10 -13.13
CA ALA A 155 -7.57 7.07 -13.80
C ALA A 155 -6.68 6.04 -14.52
N SER A 156 -7.00 4.75 -14.36
CA SER A 156 -6.20 3.63 -14.87
C SER A 156 -5.88 3.73 -16.37
N GLU A 157 -6.85 4.15 -17.19
CA GLU A 157 -6.66 4.32 -18.64
C GLU A 157 -5.64 5.41 -18.97
N VAL A 158 -5.58 6.47 -18.17
CA VAL A 158 -4.60 7.54 -18.33
C VAL A 158 -3.22 7.02 -17.97
N VAL A 159 -3.10 6.26 -16.87
CA VAL A 159 -1.82 5.68 -16.42
C VAL A 159 -1.25 4.71 -17.46
N THR A 160 -2.07 3.78 -17.96
CA THR A 160 -1.62 2.79 -18.96
C THR A 160 -1.16 3.46 -20.26
N ASN A 161 -1.95 4.42 -20.76
CA ASN A 161 -1.61 5.15 -21.98
C ASN A 161 -0.38 6.05 -21.81
N ALA A 162 -0.28 6.75 -20.68
CA ALA A 162 0.78 7.72 -20.45
C ALA A 162 2.15 7.06 -20.21
N LEU A 163 2.19 5.96 -19.46
CA LEU A 163 3.41 5.22 -19.15
C LEU A 163 3.71 4.11 -20.17
N GLY A 164 2.78 3.80 -21.08
CA GLY A 164 2.94 2.73 -22.07
C GLY A 164 3.00 1.33 -21.44
N ILE A 165 2.29 1.13 -20.32
CA ILE A 165 2.27 -0.13 -19.57
C ILE A 165 0.99 -0.93 -19.86
N THR A 166 1.05 -2.24 -19.62
CA THR A 166 -0.13 -3.11 -19.73
C THR A 166 -1.07 -2.95 -18.54
N GLY A 167 -2.36 -3.24 -18.76
CA GLY A 167 -3.34 -3.28 -17.67
C GLY A 167 -3.00 -4.32 -16.60
N GLU A 168 -2.35 -5.43 -16.97
CA GLU A 168 -1.88 -6.46 -16.03
C GLU A 168 -0.82 -5.90 -15.07
N LYS A 169 0.16 -5.15 -15.59
CA LYS A 169 1.20 -4.54 -14.76
C LYS A 169 0.62 -3.52 -13.80
N LEU A 170 -0.33 -2.70 -14.26
CA LEU A 170 -1.04 -1.75 -13.40
C LEU A 170 -1.83 -2.47 -12.30
N ALA A 171 -2.54 -3.55 -12.63
CA ALA A 171 -3.29 -4.34 -11.67
C ALA A 171 -2.39 -4.99 -10.61
N GLN A 172 -1.22 -5.49 -11.00
CA GLN A 172 -0.23 -6.03 -10.06
C GLN A 172 0.20 -4.97 -9.03
N VAL A 173 0.68 -3.81 -9.51
CA VAL A 173 1.15 -2.74 -8.61
C VAL A 173 0.01 -2.22 -7.75
N LYS A 174 -1.21 -2.10 -8.29
CA LYS A 174 -2.40 -1.73 -7.52
C LYS A 174 -2.69 -2.71 -6.39
N ALA A 175 -2.60 -4.02 -6.64
CA ALA A 175 -2.80 -5.04 -5.61
C ALA A 175 -1.72 -4.98 -4.51
N GLU A 176 -0.47 -4.67 -4.88
CA GLU A 176 0.62 -4.45 -3.91
C GLU A 176 0.35 -3.21 -3.05
N VAL A 177 -0.01 -2.07 -3.65
CA VAL A 177 -0.35 -0.83 -2.95
C VAL A 177 -1.56 -1.03 -2.03
N GLU A 178 -2.60 -1.76 -2.46
CA GLU A 178 -3.76 -2.09 -1.63
C GLU A 178 -3.40 -2.98 -0.44
N LYS A 179 -2.52 -3.97 -0.61
CA LYS A 179 -1.99 -4.78 0.51
C LYS A 179 -1.20 -3.93 1.49
N GLU A 180 -0.35 -3.02 1.00
CA GLU A 180 0.42 -2.10 1.85
C GLU A 180 -0.52 -1.15 2.62
N ARG A 181 -1.55 -0.59 1.97
CA ARG A 181 -2.59 0.24 2.63
C ARG A 181 -3.36 -0.54 3.69
N ALA A 182 -3.78 -1.76 3.39
CA ALA A 182 -4.47 -2.62 4.35
C ALA A 182 -3.58 -2.96 5.56
N ALA A 183 -2.29 -3.24 5.33
CA ALA A 183 -1.33 -3.45 6.40
C ALA A 183 -1.17 -2.20 7.28
N ARG A 184 -1.05 -1.00 6.67
CA ARG A 184 -0.97 0.27 7.41
C ARG A 184 -2.22 0.57 8.21
N ALA A 185 -3.42 0.38 7.63
CA ALA A 185 -4.69 0.55 8.34
C ALA A 185 -4.84 -0.44 9.51
N ARG A 186 -4.36 -1.68 9.35
CA ARG A 186 -4.28 -2.66 10.44
C ARG A 186 -3.37 -2.17 11.56
N VAL A 187 -2.19 -1.65 11.21
CA VAL A 187 -1.23 -1.10 12.19
C VAL A 187 -1.83 0.11 12.92
N GLU A 188 -2.51 1.00 12.21
CA GLU A 188 -3.20 2.15 12.81
C GLU A 188 -4.24 1.71 13.84
N THR A 189 -5.11 0.75 13.48
CA THR A 189 -6.10 0.17 14.40
C THR A 189 -5.44 -0.47 15.64
N LEU A 190 -4.33 -1.18 15.44
CA LEU A 190 -3.59 -1.80 16.54
C LEU A 190 -2.97 -0.73 17.44
N LEU A 191 -2.41 0.34 16.87
CA LEU A 191 -1.83 1.45 17.62
C LEU A 191 -2.87 2.22 18.43
N GLU A 192 -4.09 2.41 17.90
CA GLU A 192 -5.20 3.01 18.66
C GLU A 192 -5.55 2.19 19.91
N ALA A 193 -5.57 0.86 19.82
CA ALA A 193 -5.88 -0.02 20.94
C ALA A 193 -4.85 0.03 22.09
N VAL A 194 -3.64 0.53 21.80
CA VAL A 194 -2.54 0.66 22.76
C VAL A 194 -2.03 2.10 22.85
N ALA A 195 -2.83 3.10 22.45
CA ALA A 195 -2.42 4.50 22.37
C ALA A 195 -1.88 5.03 23.72
N ASP A 196 -2.54 4.65 24.83
CA ASP A 196 -2.20 5.08 26.20
C ASP A 196 -1.08 4.26 26.87
N LYS A 197 -0.52 3.26 26.18
CA LYS A 197 0.52 2.39 26.74
C LYS A 197 1.94 2.89 26.43
N SER A 198 2.92 2.29 27.10
CA SER A 198 4.34 2.57 26.85
C SER A 198 4.75 2.13 25.44
N ASP A 199 5.85 2.70 24.91
CA ASP A 199 6.37 2.31 23.60
C ASP A 199 6.79 0.84 23.57
N GLU A 200 7.29 0.30 24.68
CA GLU A 200 7.61 -1.13 24.80
C GLU A 200 6.36 -2.02 24.66
N ASP A 201 5.25 -1.65 25.32
CA ASP A 201 3.99 -2.37 25.22
C ASP A 201 3.39 -2.29 23.81
N LYS A 202 3.53 -1.13 23.16
CA LYS A 202 3.11 -0.93 21.77
C LYS A 202 3.88 -1.86 20.84
N VAL A 203 5.20 -1.91 20.96
CA VAL A 203 6.04 -2.81 20.16
C VAL A 203 5.71 -4.28 20.44
N ARG A 204 5.56 -4.69 21.71
CA ARG A 204 5.16 -6.06 22.07
C ARG A 204 3.82 -6.44 21.44
N HIS A 205 2.85 -5.53 21.46
CA HIS A 205 1.54 -5.76 20.87
C HIS A 205 1.61 -5.90 19.34
N LEU A 206 2.41 -5.08 18.66
CA LEU A 206 2.58 -5.13 17.21
C LEU A 206 3.32 -6.41 16.76
N PHE A 207 4.38 -6.82 17.47
CA PHE A 207 5.04 -8.10 17.19
C PHE A 207 4.13 -9.30 17.40
N SER A 208 3.30 -9.28 18.46
CA SER A 208 2.32 -10.35 18.71
C SER A 208 1.25 -10.46 17.62
N ASN A 209 1.13 -9.45 16.76
CA ASN A 209 0.20 -9.41 15.63
C ASN A 209 0.90 -9.60 14.26
N ASP A 210 2.15 -10.07 14.25
CA ASP A 210 2.95 -10.31 13.03
C ASP A 210 3.19 -9.05 12.17
N ILE A 211 3.31 -7.88 12.81
CA ILE A 211 3.67 -6.64 12.11
C ILE A 211 5.20 -6.58 11.93
N SER A 212 5.65 -6.18 10.73
CA SER A 212 7.08 -6.07 10.42
C SER A 212 7.73 -4.88 11.14
N GLU A 213 9.00 -5.04 11.55
CA GLU A 213 9.80 -3.99 12.21
C GLU A 213 9.78 -2.66 11.45
N LYS A 214 9.91 -2.73 10.12
CA LYS A 214 9.88 -1.56 9.24
C LYS A 214 8.57 -0.76 9.41
N LEU A 215 7.42 -1.43 9.45
CA LEU A 215 6.12 -0.77 9.64
C LEU A 215 5.95 -0.26 11.07
N ILE A 216 6.50 -0.95 12.08
CA ILE A 216 6.48 -0.49 13.48
C ILE A 216 7.21 0.85 13.59
N ILE A 217 8.42 0.93 13.03
CA ILE A 217 9.23 2.17 13.09
C ILE A 217 8.57 3.28 12.28
N GLU A 218 8.11 2.99 11.05
CA GLU A 218 7.51 3.99 10.16
C GLU A 218 6.20 4.56 10.70
N MET A 219 5.31 3.72 11.24
CA MET A 219 3.96 4.12 11.64
C MET A 219 3.84 4.51 13.12
N ALA A 220 4.58 3.83 14.01
CA ALA A 220 4.51 4.11 15.45
C ALA A 220 5.47 5.21 15.89
N GLY A 221 6.45 5.58 15.05
CA GLY A 221 7.47 6.58 15.39
C GLY A 221 8.40 6.16 16.51
N ILE A 222 8.58 4.84 16.70
CA ILE A 222 9.37 4.27 17.79
C ILE A 222 10.81 4.07 17.33
N ASP A 223 11.75 4.43 18.20
CA ASP A 223 13.19 4.27 17.94
C ASP A 223 13.59 2.79 17.81
N GLN A 224 14.54 2.52 16.91
CA GLN A 224 15.08 1.17 16.68
C GLN A 224 15.58 0.51 17.97
N GLY A 225 16.17 1.28 18.90
CA GLY A 225 16.67 0.76 20.16
C GLY A 225 15.58 0.15 21.05
N VAL A 226 14.38 0.72 21.05
CA VAL A 226 13.22 0.17 21.78
C VAL A 226 12.73 -1.11 21.09
N VAL A 227 12.66 -1.11 19.76
CA VAL A 227 12.27 -2.28 18.97
C VAL A 227 13.20 -3.46 19.21
N ASP A 228 14.52 -3.22 19.17
CA ASP A 228 15.54 -4.24 19.40
C ASP A 228 15.52 -4.77 20.84
N GLY A 229 15.31 -3.90 21.82
CA GLY A 229 15.18 -4.27 23.23
C GLY A 229 14.00 -5.20 23.47
N VAL A 230 12.83 -4.85 22.95
CA VAL A 230 11.63 -5.69 23.05
C VAL A 230 11.79 -7.02 22.32
N LYS A 231 12.39 -7.02 21.13
CA LYS A 231 12.65 -8.24 20.37
C LYS A 231 13.53 -9.22 21.15
N LYS A 232 14.60 -8.73 21.78
CA LYS A 232 15.46 -9.56 22.65
C LYS A 232 14.68 -10.11 23.83
N ALA A 233 13.88 -9.27 24.49
CA ALA A 233 13.05 -9.72 25.62
C ALA A 233 12.05 -10.81 25.20
N ILE A 234 11.40 -10.69 24.03
CA ILE A 234 10.51 -11.72 23.48
C ILE A 234 11.27 -13.01 23.16
N GLU A 235 12.47 -12.92 22.58
CA GLU A 235 13.30 -14.09 22.26
C GLU A 235 13.72 -14.85 23.52
N GLU A 236 14.09 -14.13 24.59
CA GLU A 236 14.42 -14.70 25.89
C GLU A 236 13.21 -15.37 26.55
N GLU A 237 12.03 -14.73 26.52
CA GLU A 237 10.78 -15.32 27.01
C GLU A 237 10.39 -16.59 26.24
N LEU A 238 10.65 -16.65 24.94
CA LEU A 238 10.37 -17.84 24.12
C LEU A 238 11.31 -19.00 24.45
N LYS A 239 12.61 -18.72 24.64
CA LYS A 239 13.62 -19.71 25.07
C LYS A 239 13.28 -20.29 26.44
N GLU A 240 12.84 -19.43 27.36
CA GLU A 240 12.43 -19.86 28.70
C GLU A 240 11.19 -20.77 28.64
N LYS A 241 10.19 -20.40 27.84
CA LYS A 241 9.01 -21.27 27.61
C LYS A 241 9.38 -22.62 26.99
N GLN A 242 10.33 -22.65 26.05
CA GLN A 242 10.82 -23.90 25.47
C GLN A 242 11.49 -24.77 26.53
N ARG A 243 12.36 -24.20 27.36
CA ARG A 243 13.01 -24.92 28.46
C ARG A 243 11.99 -25.52 29.43
N LEU A 244 10.97 -24.76 29.83
CA LEU A 244 9.91 -25.25 30.71
C LEU A 244 9.06 -26.35 30.06
N ALA A 245 8.78 -26.25 28.76
CA ALA A 245 8.08 -27.30 28.03
C ALA A 245 8.93 -28.57 27.90
N GLU A 246 10.24 -28.44 27.70
CA GLU A 246 11.19 -29.56 27.70
C GLU A 246 11.30 -30.21 29.08
N GLU A 247 11.34 -29.42 30.15
CA GLU A 247 11.36 -29.91 31.53
C GLU A 247 10.05 -30.61 31.90
N GLU A 248 8.89 -30.06 31.51
CA GLU A 248 7.59 -30.70 31.72
C GLU A 248 7.46 -31.98 30.89
N ALA A 249 7.95 -31.99 29.66
CA ALA A 249 8.01 -33.18 28.83
C ALA A 249 8.95 -34.25 29.42
N ALA A 250 10.10 -33.84 29.97
CA ALA A 250 11.02 -34.72 30.67
C ALA A 250 10.38 -35.31 31.94
N ARG A 251 9.72 -34.49 32.77
CA ARG A 251 8.99 -34.94 33.95
C ARG A 251 7.87 -35.90 33.58
N LYS A 252 7.07 -35.60 32.55
CA LYS A 252 6.02 -36.51 32.06
C LYS A 252 6.58 -37.83 31.55
N LYS A 253 7.76 -37.81 30.93
CA LYS A 253 8.46 -39.01 30.47
C LYS A 253 9.03 -39.83 31.63
N GLU A 254 9.50 -39.17 32.69
CA GLU A 254 9.98 -39.81 33.92
C GLU A 254 8.83 -40.39 34.75
N GLU A 255 7.72 -39.66 34.89
CA GLU A 255 6.49 -40.12 35.55
C GLU A 255 5.88 -41.33 34.80
N ALA A 256 5.88 -41.31 33.46
CA ALA A 256 5.45 -42.44 32.64
C ALA A 256 6.43 -43.62 32.67
N ALA A 257 7.70 -43.42 33.02
CA ALA A 257 8.67 -44.51 33.14
C ALA A 257 8.46 -45.34 34.44
N GLY A 258 7.77 -44.77 35.43
CA GLY A 258 7.56 -45.40 36.74
C GLY A 258 8.82 -45.41 37.62
N PRO A 259 8.71 -45.85 38.88
CA PRO A 259 9.84 -45.91 39.80
C PRO A 259 10.97 -46.82 39.26
N PRO A 260 12.24 -46.51 39.56
CA PRO A 260 13.35 -47.40 39.26
C PRO A 260 13.23 -48.70 40.08
N ILE A 261 13.79 -49.80 39.56
CA ILE A 261 13.64 -51.16 40.12
C ILE A 261 14.07 -51.22 41.59
N GLU A 262 15.08 -50.45 41.96
CA GLU A 262 15.63 -50.38 43.31
C GLU A 262 14.70 -49.70 44.32
N GLU A 263 13.73 -48.91 43.84
CA GLU A 263 12.75 -48.19 44.67
C GLU A 263 11.39 -48.88 44.73
N ILE A 264 11.20 -49.96 43.97
CA ILE A 264 9.96 -50.75 44.00
C ILE A 264 9.96 -51.62 45.27
N PRO A 265 8.98 -51.44 46.17
CA PRO A 265 8.84 -52.29 47.35
C PRO A 265 8.65 -53.77 46.96
N PRO A 266 9.19 -54.73 47.74
CA PRO A 266 9.10 -56.17 47.40
C PRO A 266 7.68 -56.68 47.13
N ASP A 267 6.69 -56.20 47.89
CA ASP A 267 5.27 -56.52 47.70
C ASP A 267 4.74 -56.01 46.35
N LYS A 268 5.14 -54.80 45.94
CA LYS A 268 4.77 -54.23 44.63
C LYS A 268 5.55 -54.83 43.49
N MET A 269 6.79 -55.26 43.72
CA MET A 269 7.61 -55.96 42.75
C MET A 269 6.92 -57.26 42.32
N LEU A 270 6.41 -58.05 43.28
CA LEU A 270 5.69 -59.28 43.00
C LEU A 270 4.37 -59.03 42.25
N GLU A 271 3.58 -58.02 42.65
CA GLU A 271 2.36 -57.62 41.93
C GLU A 271 2.65 -57.25 40.45
N TYR A 272 3.73 -56.48 40.21
CA TYR A 272 4.11 -56.10 38.85
C TYR A 272 4.64 -57.29 38.03
N ILE A 273 5.41 -58.19 38.62
CA ILE A 273 5.93 -59.39 37.94
C ILE A 273 4.78 -60.35 37.58
N GLU A 274 3.82 -60.54 38.49
CA GLU A 274 2.61 -61.35 38.23
C GLU A 274 1.78 -60.76 37.08
N ALA A 275 1.54 -59.44 37.10
CA ALA A 275 0.84 -58.76 36.01
C ALA A 275 1.59 -58.83 34.67
N ILE A 276 2.93 -58.75 34.68
CA ILE A 276 3.75 -58.94 33.47
C ILE A 276 3.60 -60.37 32.94
N ARG A 277 3.64 -61.39 33.81
CA ARG A 277 3.47 -62.79 33.40
C ARG A 277 2.08 -63.05 32.83
N GLU A 278 1.04 -62.50 33.44
CA GLU A 278 -0.31 -62.54 32.89
C GLU A 278 -0.35 -61.92 31.48
N ILE A 279 0.25 -60.74 31.28
CA ILE A 279 0.32 -60.08 29.96
C ILE A 279 1.10 -60.91 28.93
N LEU A 280 2.20 -61.55 29.33
CA LEU A 280 3.01 -62.44 28.47
C LEU A 280 2.27 -63.73 28.10
N GLU A 281 1.30 -64.18 28.90
CA GLU A 281 0.39 -65.28 28.54
C GLU A 281 -0.66 -64.84 27.50
N PHE A 282 -1.01 -63.55 27.46
CA PHE A 282 -1.99 -62.99 26.51
C PHE A 282 -1.39 -62.62 25.14
N SER A 283 -0.12 -62.24 25.06
CA SER A 283 0.53 -61.87 23.80
C SER A 283 2.04 -62.16 23.81
N ASP A 284 2.55 -62.66 22.68
CA ASP A 284 3.98 -62.85 22.40
C ASP A 284 4.59 -61.72 21.55
N VAL A 285 3.78 -60.73 21.16
CA VAL A 285 4.22 -59.58 20.36
C VAL A 285 4.73 -58.48 21.28
N GLU A 286 6.05 -58.23 21.26
CA GLU A 286 6.73 -57.22 22.10
C GLU A 286 6.01 -55.86 22.15
N LYS A 287 5.54 -55.39 20.99
CA LYS A 287 4.84 -54.10 20.89
C LYS A 287 3.52 -54.10 21.68
N ASP A 288 2.79 -55.21 21.65
CA ASP A 288 1.50 -55.33 22.32
C ASP A 288 1.70 -55.51 23.84
N ILE A 289 2.72 -56.30 24.24
CA ILE A 289 3.15 -56.44 25.63
C ILE A 289 3.49 -55.08 26.23
N ARG A 290 4.30 -54.26 25.54
CA ARG A 290 4.68 -52.92 26.01
C ARG A 290 3.48 -51.99 26.18
N VAL A 291 2.52 -52.03 25.25
CA VAL A 291 1.30 -51.21 25.33
C VAL A 291 0.40 -51.68 26.48
N MET A 292 0.25 -52.99 26.68
CA MET A 292 -0.57 -53.53 27.77
C MET A 292 0.06 -53.26 29.14
N CYS A 293 1.38 -53.39 29.26
CA CYS A 293 2.10 -53.05 30.50
C CYS A 293 2.01 -51.56 30.82
N GLU A 294 2.08 -50.68 29.82
CA GLU A 294 1.90 -49.23 29.98
C GLU A 294 0.47 -48.89 30.45
N GLN A 295 -0.55 -49.55 29.90
CA GLN A 295 -1.96 -49.38 30.33
C GLN A 295 -2.22 -49.88 31.76
N SER A 296 -1.47 -50.91 32.19
CA SER A 296 -1.52 -51.47 33.54
C SER A 296 -0.62 -50.74 34.55
N ALA A 297 -0.05 -49.59 34.17
CA ALA A 297 0.85 -48.78 35.01
C ALA A 297 2.07 -49.56 35.56
N ILE A 298 2.56 -50.54 34.79
CA ILE A 298 3.74 -51.33 35.13
C ILE A 298 4.99 -50.51 34.81
N PRO A 299 5.95 -50.38 35.75
CA PRO A 299 7.16 -49.60 35.54
C PRO A 299 7.94 -50.05 34.30
N LYS A 300 8.33 -49.11 33.45
CA LYS A 300 8.99 -49.39 32.18
C LYS A 300 10.28 -50.20 32.36
N ALA A 301 11.03 -49.94 33.44
CA ALA A 301 12.24 -50.66 33.76
C ALA A 301 12.01 -52.18 33.95
N LEU A 302 10.86 -52.57 34.53
CA LEU A 302 10.47 -53.98 34.67
C LEU A 302 10.00 -54.56 33.34
N VAL A 303 9.27 -53.79 32.53
CA VAL A 303 8.86 -54.22 31.18
C VAL A 303 10.07 -54.45 30.28
N ASP A 304 11.08 -53.58 30.35
CA ASP A 304 12.32 -53.69 29.59
C ASP A 304 13.11 -54.96 29.98
N ILE A 305 13.16 -55.30 31.27
CA ILE A 305 13.76 -56.54 31.77
C ILE A 305 12.95 -57.76 31.33
N ALA A 306 11.62 -57.74 31.46
CA ALA A 306 10.77 -58.86 31.09
C ALA A 306 10.88 -59.23 29.61
N VAL A 307 11.02 -58.23 28.74
CA VAL A 307 11.15 -58.43 27.28
C VAL A 307 12.57 -58.81 26.87
N SER A 308 13.60 -58.25 27.52
CA SER A 308 15.00 -58.38 27.05
C SER A 308 15.80 -59.43 27.82
N GLU A 309 15.48 -59.65 29.10
CA GLU A 309 16.27 -60.44 30.05
C GLU A 309 15.35 -61.23 31.01
N PRO A 310 14.60 -62.22 30.51
CA PRO A 310 13.60 -62.94 31.31
C PRO A 310 14.20 -63.63 32.55
N GLU A 311 15.44 -64.15 32.46
CA GLU A 311 16.13 -64.75 33.61
C GLU A 311 16.35 -63.76 34.76
N LYS A 312 16.53 -62.46 34.46
CA LYS A 312 16.65 -61.41 35.49
C LYS A 312 15.32 -61.07 36.13
N LEU A 313 14.20 -61.29 35.44
CA LEU A 313 12.86 -61.13 36.01
C LEU A 313 12.63 -62.16 37.13
N ASP A 314 13.06 -63.41 36.90
CA ASP A 314 12.98 -64.50 37.87
C ASP A 314 13.87 -64.23 39.12
N GLU A 315 15.08 -63.69 38.91
CA GLU A 315 15.93 -63.26 40.03
C GLU A 315 15.32 -62.13 40.87
N LEU A 316 14.55 -61.22 40.25
CA LEU A 316 13.87 -60.13 40.94
C LEU A 316 12.67 -60.65 41.74
N GLU A 317 11.96 -61.65 41.24
CA GLU A 317 10.88 -62.35 41.93
C GLU A 317 11.40 -63.08 43.19
N GLU A 318 12.47 -63.86 43.05
CA GLU A 318 13.09 -64.59 44.17
C GLU A 318 13.60 -63.63 45.25
N LYS A 319 14.25 -62.52 44.84
CA LYS A 319 14.71 -61.47 45.77
C LYS A 319 13.57 -60.74 46.48
N ALA A 320 12.40 -60.64 45.83
CA ALA A 320 11.20 -60.05 46.41
C ALA A 320 10.43 -61.03 47.33
N GLY A 321 10.83 -62.31 47.38
CA GLY A 321 10.27 -63.33 48.27
C GLY A 321 9.15 -64.18 47.67
N GLY A 322 9.03 -64.20 46.34
CA GLY A 322 8.12 -65.06 45.55
C GLY A 322 8.68 -66.46 45.30
#